data_AF-A0A965ZPQ4-F1
#
_entry.id   AF-A0A965ZPQ4-F1
#
_cell.length_a   1.000
_cell.length_b   1.000
_cell.length_c   1.000
_cell.angle_alpha   90.00
_cell.angle_beta   90.00
_cell.angle_gamma   90.00
#
_symmetry.space_group_name_H-M   'P 1'
#
loop_
_entity.id
_entity.type
_entity.pdbx_description
1 polymer ?
#
loop_
_entity_poly.entity_id
_entity_poly.type
_entity_poly.pdbx_seq_one_letter_code
_entity_poly.pdbx_strand_id
1 'polypeptide(L)' 'MRKDKEKVLDEVWTEDHVKSFLDVRPHDGSDEDFYMLLKAYQSMRASDFELFVQFFCGENRNLNAT' A
#
# COMPACT_ATOMS: atom_id res chain seq x y z
N MET A 1 -14.53 -13.99 -25.39
CA MET A 1 -13.23 -13.87 -24.71
C MET A 1 -13.07 -12.41 -24.29
N ARG A 2 -13.29 -12.09 -23.00
CA ARG A 2 -13.31 -10.70 -22.53
C ARG A 2 -11.87 -10.24 -22.39
N LYS A 3 -11.48 -9.26 -23.20
CA LYS A 3 -10.19 -8.58 -23.21
C LYS A 3 -9.62 -8.48 -21.78
N ASP A 4 -8.54 -9.19 -21.53
CA ASP A 4 -7.59 -8.85 -20.49
C ASP A 4 -7.11 -7.43 -20.83
N LYS A 5 -7.76 -6.44 -20.20
CA LYS A 5 -7.23 -5.09 -20.14
C LYS A 5 -6.04 -5.18 -19.22
N GLU A 6 -4.92 -5.66 -19.75
CA GLU A 6 -3.61 -5.33 -19.22
C GLU A 6 -3.46 -3.83 -19.43
N LYS A 7 -4.01 -3.07 -18.48
CA LYS A 7 -3.88 -1.63 -18.42
C LYS A 7 -2.42 -1.44 -18.02
N VAL A 8 -1.57 -1.22 -19.01
CA VAL A 8 -0.21 -0.74 -18.86
C VAL A 8 -0.32 0.58 -18.09
N LEU A 9 -0.11 0.50 -16.77
CA LEU A 9 0.29 1.65 -15.98
C LEU A 9 1.80 1.54 -16.02
N ASP A 10 2.41 2.16 -17.03
CA ASP A 10 3.84 2.54 -17.02
C ASP A 10 4.05 3.70 -16.00
N GLU A 11 3.33 3.70 -14.89
CA GLU A 11 3.72 4.46 -13.72
C GLU A 11 4.67 3.56 -12.97
N VAL A 12 5.95 3.94 -12.97
CA VAL A 12 7.02 3.21 -12.31
C VAL A 12 6.67 3.11 -10.82
N TRP A 13 6.00 2.03 -10.43
CA TRP A 13 5.74 1.71 -9.04
C TRP A 13 7.05 1.22 -8.45
N THR A 14 7.89 2.19 -8.09
CA THR A 14 9.19 1.93 -7.47
C THR A 14 9.01 1.52 -6.02
N GLU A 15 9.97 0.77 -5.50
CA GLU A 15 10.03 0.44 -4.07
C GLU A 15 9.99 1.71 -3.20
N ASP A 16 10.56 2.83 -3.68
CA ASP A 16 10.48 4.13 -3.04
C ASP A 16 9.04 4.65 -2.92
N HIS A 17 8.22 4.47 -3.96
CA HIS A 17 6.82 4.87 -3.90
C HIS A 17 6.05 4.02 -2.89
N VAL A 18 6.31 2.71 -2.84
CA VAL A 18 5.73 1.80 -1.83
C VAL A 18 6.12 2.23 -0.42
N LYS A 19 7.41 2.53 -0.19
CA LYS A 19 7.91 2.99 1.11
C LYS A 19 7.30 4.33 1.52
N SER A 20 7.01 5.22 0.57
CA SER A 20 6.35 6.50 0.88
C SER A 20 4.99 6.35 1.57
N PHE A 21 4.28 5.21 1.39
CA PHE A 21 3.03 4.95 2.10
C PHE A 21 3.24 4.65 3.60
N LEU A 22 4.45 4.28 4.02
CA LEU A 22 4.78 4.07 5.43
C LEU A 22 4.90 5.39 6.21
N ASP A 23 5.01 6.53 5.54
CA ASP A 23 5.08 7.85 6.17
C ASP A 23 3.70 8.55 6.23
N VAL A 24 2.66 7.92 5.70
CA VAL A 24 1.33 8.50 5.61
C VAL A 24 0.62 8.47 6.97
N ARG A 25 0.15 9.63 7.43
CA ARG A 25 -0.50 9.80 8.74
C ARG A 25 -1.96 10.22 8.58
N PRO A 26 -2.88 9.67 9.39
CA PRO A 26 -4.26 10.14 9.46
C PRO A 26 -4.31 11.53 10.13
N HIS A 27 -5.28 12.35 9.71
CA HIS A 27 -5.51 13.68 10.28
C HIS A 27 -6.63 13.71 11.33
N ASP A 28 -7.38 12.62 11.47
CA ASP A 28 -8.57 12.49 12.32
C ASP A 28 -8.31 11.72 13.62
N GLY A 29 -7.06 11.30 13.87
CA GLY A 29 -6.67 10.52 15.04
C GLY A 29 -7.03 9.02 14.94
N SER A 30 -7.43 8.54 13.76
CA SER A 30 -7.54 7.11 13.49
C SER A 30 -6.19 6.39 13.64
N ASP A 31 -6.21 5.07 13.74
CA ASP A 31 -5.00 4.26 13.81
C ASP A 31 -4.14 4.47 12.56
N GLU A 32 -2.86 4.83 12.77
CA GLU A 32 -1.92 5.13 11.71
C GLU A 32 -1.68 3.90 10.82
N ASP A 33 -1.59 2.72 11.44
CA ASP A 33 -1.34 1.45 10.78
C ASP A 33 -2.51 1.07 9.87
N PHE A 34 -3.74 1.22 10.36
CA PHE A 34 -4.95 0.99 9.57
C PHE A 34 -5.05 1.97 8.40
N TYR A 35 -4.78 3.25 8.64
CA TYR A 35 -4.83 4.28 7.61
C TYR A 35 -3.82 4.01 6.48
N MET A 36 -2.59 3.63 6.84
CA MET A 36 -1.55 3.26 5.88
C MET A 36 -1.96 2.05 5.05
N LEU A 37 -2.45 0.97 5.69
CA LEU A 37 -2.94 -0.23 5.01
C LEU A 37 -4.09 0.09 4.05
N LEU A 38 -5.04 0.93 4.47
CA LEU A 38 -6.17 1.33 3.64
C LEU A 38 -5.72 2.14 2.42
N LYS A 39 -4.83 3.13 2.61
CA LYS A 39 -4.29 3.96 1.54
C LYS A 39 -3.47 3.13 0.55
N ALA A 40 -2.62 2.26 1.08
CA ALA A 40 -1.85 1.29 0.33
C ALA A 40 -2.74 0.42 -0.56
N TYR A 41 -3.76 -0.21 0.03
CA TYR A 41 -4.70 -1.08 -0.66
C TYR A 41 -5.49 -0.37 -1.78
N GLN A 42 -5.84 0.90 -1.58
CA GLN A 42 -6.57 1.69 -2.59
C GLN A 42 -5.68 2.21 -3.73
N SER A 43 -4.40 2.42 -3.47
CA SER A 43 -3.49 3.07 -4.41
C SER A 43 -2.71 2.10 -5.30
N MET A 44 -2.47 0.85 -4.87
CA MET A 44 -1.57 -0.07 -5.57
C MET A 44 -2.20 -1.41 -5.99
N ARG A 45 -1.52 -2.14 -6.88
CA ARG A 45 -1.97 -3.47 -7.32
C ARG A 45 -1.66 -4.50 -6.24
N ALA A 46 -2.29 -5.67 -6.34
CA ALA A 46 -2.08 -6.76 -5.39
C ALA A 46 -0.60 -7.14 -5.22
N SER A 47 0.17 -7.19 -6.31
CA SER A 47 1.61 -7.51 -6.27
C SER A 47 2.44 -6.46 -5.54
N ASP A 48 2.15 -5.18 -5.74
CA ASP A 48 2.84 -4.08 -5.03
C ASP A 48 2.42 -4.04 -3.56
N PHE A 49 1.15 -4.35 -3.28
CA PHE A 49 0.62 -4.41 -1.92
C PHE A 49 1.29 -5.54 -1.12
N GLU A 50 1.60 -6.67 -1.75
CA GLU A 50 2.38 -7.72 -1.12
C GLU A 50 3.76 -7.23 -0.67
N LEU A 51 4.44 -6.43 -1.52
CA LEU A 51 5.72 -5.81 -1.17
C LEU A 51 5.57 -4.76 -0.06
N PHE A 52 4.51 -3.96 -0.09
CA PHE A 52 4.18 -3.02 0.98
C PHE A 52 4.04 -3.74 2.33
N VAL A 53 3.28 -4.83 2.38
CA VAL A 53 3.07 -5.61 3.60
C VAL A 53 4.38 -6.17 4.15
N GLN A 54 5.31 -6.57 3.29
CA GLN A 54 6.65 -6.99 3.73
C GLN A 54 7.41 -5.85 4.43
N PHE A 55 7.43 -4.65 3.84
CA PHE A 55 8.07 -3.48 4.48
C PHE A 55 7.35 -3.05 5.75
N PHE A 56 6.02 -3.05 5.74
CA PHE A 56 5.17 -2.69 6.87
C PHE A 56 5.40 -3.61 8.08
N CYS A 57 5.45 -4.93 7.86
CA CYS A 57 5.81 -5.90 8.90
C CYS A 57 7.27 -5.75 9.34
N GLY A 58 8.17 -5.37 8.42
CA GLY A 58 9.58 -5.09 8.73
C GLY A 58 9.79 -3.91 9.69
N GLU A 59 8.88 -2.94 9.68
CA GLU A 59 8.84 -1.80 10.61
C GLU A 59 8.18 -2.13 11.96
N ASN A 60 7.85 -3.40 12.22
CA ASN A 60 7.17 -3.87 13.43
C ASN A 60 5.80 -3.21 13.66
N ARG A 61 5.09 -2.91 12.56
CA ARG A 61 3.75 -2.30 12.56
C ARG A 61 2.63 -3.33 12.64
N ASN A 62 1.46 -2.91 13.09
CA ASN A 62 0.33 -3.80 13.36
C ASN A 62 -0.56 -4.01 12.12
N LEU A 63 -0.47 -5.19 11.52
CA LEU A 63 -1.34 -5.54 10.38
C LEU A 63 -2.82 -5.69 10.77
N ASN A 64 -3.11 -5.91 12.05
CA ASN A 64 -4.45 -6.08 12.59
C ASN A 64 -4.98 -4.80 13.24
N ALA A 65 -4.47 -3.63 12.87
CA ALA A 65 -5.03 -2.35 13.29
C ALA A 65 -6.48 -2.22 12.79
N THR A 66 -7.37 -1.63 13.61
CA THR A 66 -8.83 -1.58 13.39
C THR A 66 -9.40 -0.19 13.59
#